data_AF-A0A7X6VR01-F1
#
_entry.id   AF-A0A7X6VR01-F1
#
_cell.length_a   1.000
_cell.length_b   1.000
_cell.length_c   1.000
_cell.angle_alpha   90.00
_cell.angle_beta   90.00
_cell.angle_gamma   90.00
#
_symmetry.space_group_name_H-M   'P 1'
#
loop_
_entity.id
_entity.type
_entity.pdbx_description
1 polymer ?
#
loop_
_entity_poly.entity_id
_entity_poly.type
_entity_poly.pdbx_seq_one_letter_code
_entity_poly.pdbx_strand_id
1 'polypeptide(L)'
;MMLLDGKIVNNKLFSKAFFLILAITLVVMVISTPVFAASNSTVINEESIIARMNEQGIDKNVQESLMKKIKNGELLDCEKPEQIQEATKHLKVSRENPKAEYTFDDGSKIIREIIVEKEEITPSGVIENTITVKDGTTFITAEYKAKILLNTDYTASSILNVWDDRITVISGDFSNEVLRIISPTQQGITPAHARLSFKYQYKALGWEVRTGTAWLELFVRDTNYWTSWSY
;
A
#
# COMPACT_ATOMS: atom_id res chain seq x y z
N MET A 1 -15.90 -83.33 -1.94
CA MET A 1 -16.10 -83.15 -0.49
C MET A 1 -15.47 -81.83 -0.07
N MET A 2 -16.26 -80.76 0.04
CA MET A 2 -16.27 -79.75 1.11
C MET A 2 -17.14 -78.57 0.68
N LEU A 3 -18.08 -78.24 1.55
CA LEU A 3 -19.06 -77.16 1.50
C LEU A 3 -18.39 -75.81 1.72
N LEU A 4 -18.99 -74.73 1.19
CA LEU A 4 -18.89 -73.41 1.83
C LEU A 4 -20.22 -72.67 1.66
N ASP A 5 -20.93 -72.60 2.78
CA ASP A 5 -22.19 -71.89 3.00
C ASP A 5 -22.06 -70.39 2.70
N GLY A 6 -22.82 -69.92 1.70
CA GLY A 6 -23.07 -68.51 1.48
C GLY A 6 -24.14 -67.99 2.42
N LYS A 7 -23.75 -67.33 3.54
CA LYS A 7 -24.67 -66.52 4.33
C LYS A 7 -25.10 -65.30 3.52
N ILE A 8 -26.39 -65.26 3.16
CA ILE A 8 -27.05 -64.10 2.55
C ILE A 8 -27.07 -62.97 3.59
N VAL A 9 -26.25 -61.94 3.36
CA VAL A 9 -26.30 -60.70 4.15
C VAL A 9 -27.59 -59.96 3.79
N ASN A 10 -28.37 -59.64 4.82
CA ASN A 10 -29.71 -59.10 4.74
C ASN A 10 -29.71 -57.64 4.20
N ASN A 11 -29.87 -57.49 2.88
CA ASN A 11 -29.86 -56.21 2.13
C ASN A 11 -30.87 -55.15 2.60
N LYS A 12 -31.82 -55.49 3.48
CA LYS A 12 -32.85 -54.54 3.95
C LYS A 12 -32.34 -53.55 5.01
N LEU A 13 -31.27 -53.85 5.73
CA LEU A 13 -30.73 -52.94 6.77
C LEU A 13 -29.83 -51.86 6.14
N PHE A 14 -29.03 -52.23 5.14
CA PHE A 14 -28.10 -51.34 4.45
C PHE A 14 -28.83 -50.24 3.65
N SER A 15 -29.96 -50.59 3.03
CA SER A 15 -30.78 -49.64 2.28
C SER A 15 -31.33 -48.51 3.16
N LYS A 16 -31.85 -48.83 4.36
CA LYS A 16 -32.43 -47.81 5.25
C LYS A 16 -31.38 -46.88 5.87
N ALA A 17 -30.21 -47.40 6.22
CA ALA A 17 -29.09 -46.59 6.73
C ALA A 17 -28.50 -45.68 5.64
N PHE A 18 -28.39 -46.18 4.41
CA PHE A 18 -27.89 -45.40 3.27
C PHE A 18 -28.82 -44.25 2.88
N PHE A 19 -30.14 -44.47 2.87
CA PHE A 19 -31.12 -43.40 2.63
C PHE A 19 -31.14 -42.34 3.74
N LEU A 20 -30.89 -42.72 5.00
CA LEU A 20 -30.82 -41.79 6.12
C LEU A 20 -29.57 -40.90 6.06
N ILE A 21 -28.41 -41.48 5.71
CA ILE A 21 -27.15 -40.72 5.53
C ILE A 21 -27.26 -39.76 4.34
N LEU A 22 -27.86 -40.20 3.23
CA LEU A 22 -28.08 -39.36 2.05
C LEU A 22 -29.01 -38.17 2.35
N ALA A 23 -30.07 -38.39 3.13
CA ALA A 23 -30.98 -37.33 3.55
C ALA A 23 -30.30 -36.30 4.46
N ILE A 24 -29.39 -36.72 5.35
CA ILE A 24 -28.64 -35.81 6.22
C ILE A 24 -27.63 -34.98 5.41
N THR A 25 -26.93 -35.57 4.43
CA THR A 25 -26.01 -34.81 3.56
C THR A 25 -26.71 -33.80 2.66
N LEU A 26 -27.95 -34.07 2.23
CA LEU A 26 -28.72 -33.15 1.39
C LEU A 26 -29.22 -31.93 2.17
N VAL A 27 -29.54 -32.09 3.47
CA VAL A 27 -30.00 -30.99 4.34
C VAL A 27 -28.87 -30.03 4.72
N VAL A 28 -27.62 -30.52 4.83
CA VAL A 28 -26.46 -29.67 5.13
C VAL A 28 -26.07 -28.77 3.94
N MET A 29 -26.40 -29.14 2.69
CA MET A 29 -26.11 -28.33 1.51
C MET A 29 -27.04 -27.12 1.32
N VAL A 30 -28.15 -26.99 2.06
CA VAL A 30 -29.15 -25.92 1.84
C VAL A 30 -28.95 -24.71 2.76
N ILE A 31 -28.00 -24.75 3.71
CA ILE A 31 -27.80 -23.67 4.69
C ILE A 31 -26.51 -22.87 4.52
N SER A 32 -25.70 -23.14 3.48
CA SER A 32 -24.59 -22.27 3.13
C SER A 32 -25.06 -21.10 2.25
N THR A 33 -25.98 -20.28 2.74
CA THR A 33 -26.09 -18.93 2.22
C THR A 33 -24.78 -18.23 2.58
N PRO A 34 -24.03 -17.63 1.64
CA PRO A 34 -22.94 -16.75 2.02
C PRO A 34 -23.53 -15.70 2.96
N VAL A 35 -23.05 -15.67 4.20
CA VAL A 35 -23.19 -14.49 5.04
C VAL A 35 -22.33 -13.44 4.35
N PHE A 36 -22.94 -12.71 3.41
CA PHE A 36 -22.44 -11.40 3.09
C PHE A 36 -22.60 -10.63 4.39
N ALA A 37 -21.48 -10.36 5.06
CA ALA A 37 -21.42 -9.23 5.95
C ALA A 37 -22.04 -8.07 5.17
N ALA A 38 -23.19 -7.58 5.63
CA ALA A 38 -23.74 -6.35 5.13
C ALA A 38 -22.60 -5.34 5.26
N SER A 39 -22.03 -4.90 4.13
CA SER A 39 -21.03 -3.86 4.19
C SER A 39 -21.71 -2.71 4.89
N ASN A 40 -21.26 -2.37 6.10
CA ASN A 40 -21.51 -1.05 6.64
C ASN A 40 -21.22 -0.10 5.50
N SER A 41 -22.23 0.66 5.08
CA SER A 41 -22.05 1.75 4.12
C SER A 41 -20.76 2.43 4.50
N THR A 42 -19.73 2.33 3.65
CA THR A 42 -18.42 2.91 3.95
C THR A 42 -18.71 4.39 4.10
N VAL A 43 -18.78 4.87 5.33
CA VAL A 43 -19.05 6.26 5.62
C VAL A 43 -17.83 6.97 5.07
N ILE A 44 -18.05 7.67 3.96
CA ILE A 44 -17.01 8.44 3.30
C ILE A 44 -16.56 9.45 4.32
N ASN A 45 -15.26 9.46 4.60
CA ASN A 45 -14.72 10.42 5.53
C ASN A 45 -14.38 11.71 4.78
N GLU A 46 -15.43 12.48 4.41
CA GLU A 46 -15.27 13.77 3.73
C GLU A 46 -14.34 14.70 4.52
N GLU A 47 -14.41 14.65 5.85
CA GLU A 47 -13.52 15.38 6.74
C GLU A 47 -12.05 14.97 6.56
N SER A 48 -11.74 13.68 6.50
CA SER A 48 -10.38 13.22 6.21
C SER A 48 -9.90 13.60 4.82
N ILE A 49 -10.77 13.56 3.80
CA ILE A 49 -10.41 14.00 2.44
C ILE A 49 -10.04 15.50 2.46
N ILE A 50 -10.88 16.32 3.08
CA ILE A 50 -10.65 17.77 3.21
C ILE A 50 -9.40 18.05 4.04
N ALA A 51 -9.20 17.36 5.16
CA ALA A 51 -8.01 17.47 5.98
C ALA A 51 -6.74 17.17 5.16
N ARG A 52 -6.79 16.11 4.35
CA ARG A 52 -5.69 15.75 3.46
C ARG A 52 -5.44 16.81 2.38
N MET A 53 -6.48 17.34 1.76
CA MET A 53 -6.34 18.43 0.79
C MET A 53 -5.74 19.70 1.43
N ASN A 54 -6.08 19.99 2.69
CA ASN A 54 -5.47 21.09 3.46
C ASN A 54 -3.98 20.84 3.70
N GLU A 55 -3.58 19.62 4.09
CA GLU A 55 -2.16 19.24 4.22
C GLU A 55 -1.40 19.38 2.90
N GLN A 56 -2.07 19.14 1.79
CA GLN A 56 -1.52 19.32 0.44
C GLN A 56 -1.47 20.79 0.00
N GLY A 57 -2.01 21.72 0.80
CA GLY A 57 -2.10 23.14 0.45
C GLY A 57 -2.97 23.38 -0.79
N ILE A 58 -4.08 22.66 -0.92
CA ILE A 58 -5.07 22.87 -1.99
C ILE A 58 -6.06 23.94 -1.50
N ASP A 59 -6.31 24.96 -2.31
CA ASP A 59 -7.21 26.05 -1.94
C ASP A 59 -8.68 25.60 -1.83
N LYS A 60 -9.46 26.22 -0.95
CA LYS A 60 -10.85 25.80 -0.65
C LYS A 60 -11.76 25.73 -1.88
N ASN A 61 -11.66 26.69 -2.78
CA ASN A 61 -12.40 26.72 -4.04
C ASN A 61 -12.02 25.53 -4.96
N VAL A 62 -10.76 25.10 -4.96
CA VAL A 62 -10.33 23.89 -5.66
C VAL A 62 -10.84 22.64 -4.93
N GLN A 63 -10.79 22.61 -3.59
CA GLN A 63 -11.33 21.50 -2.80
C GLN A 63 -12.82 21.26 -3.09
N GLU A 64 -13.63 22.31 -3.18
CA GLU A 64 -15.06 22.19 -3.53
C GLU A 64 -15.27 21.54 -4.90
N SER A 65 -14.45 21.90 -5.89
CA SER A 65 -14.47 21.29 -7.23
C SER A 65 -14.07 19.81 -7.19
N LEU A 66 -12.97 19.48 -6.49
CA LEU A 66 -12.51 18.10 -6.32
C LEU A 66 -13.53 17.24 -5.57
N MET A 67 -14.14 17.78 -4.51
CA MET A 67 -15.21 17.10 -3.77
C MET A 67 -16.45 16.87 -4.63
N LYS A 68 -16.79 17.80 -5.54
CA LYS A 68 -17.87 17.59 -6.51
C LYS A 68 -17.54 16.47 -7.48
N LYS A 69 -16.31 16.42 -8.02
CA LYS A 69 -15.83 15.31 -8.87
C LYS A 69 -15.94 13.97 -8.15
N ILE A 70 -15.45 13.91 -6.90
CA ILE A 70 -15.58 12.73 -6.05
C ILE A 70 -17.06 12.36 -5.88
N LYS A 71 -17.95 13.29 -5.51
CA LYS A 71 -19.38 13.01 -5.33
C LYS A 71 -20.07 12.51 -6.61
N ASN A 72 -19.62 12.97 -7.76
CA ASN A 72 -20.11 12.56 -9.08
C ASN A 72 -19.55 11.22 -9.57
N GLY A 73 -18.58 10.63 -8.85
CA GLY A 73 -17.93 9.40 -9.26
C GLY A 73 -16.78 9.58 -10.27
N GLU A 74 -16.24 10.79 -10.40
CA GLU A 74 -15.13 11.10 -11.31
C GLU A 74 -13.79 11.01 -10.59
N LEU A 75 -12.81 10.32 -11.19
CA LEU A 75 -11.45 10.22 -10.66
C LEU A 75 -10.75 11.58 -10.61
N LEU A 76 -10.10 11.86 -9.49
CA LEU A 76 -9.12 12.94 -9.42
C LEU A 76 -7.93 12.59 -10.31
N ASP A 77 -7.33 13.61 -10.91
CA ASP A 77 -6.18 13.46 -11.79
C ASP A 77 -4.99 12.81 -11.09
N CYS A 78 -4.76 13.13 -9.81
CA CYS A 78 -3.76 12.48 -8.96
C CYS A 78 -4.01 10.99 -8.65
N GLU A 79 -5.16 10.42 -9.06
CA GLU A 79 -5.53 9.01 -8.87
C GLU A 79 -5.63 8.24 -10.20
N LYS A 80 -5.28 8.88 -11.32
CA LYS A 80 -5.29 8.31 -12.68
C LYS A 80 -3.89 7.79 -13.04
N PRO A 81 -3.69 6.48 -13.25
CA PRO A 81 -2.36 5.91 -13.49
C PRO A 81 -1.58 6.59 -14.62
N GLU A 82 -2.23 6.91 -15.73
CA GLU A 82 -1.62 7.56 -16.89
C GLU A 82 -1.10 8.97 -16.56
N GLN A 83 -1.83 9.72 -15.74
CA GLN A 83 -1.42 11.07 -15.34
C GLN A 83 -0.33 11.03 -14.27
N ILE A 84 -0.42 10.08 -13.34
CA ILE A 84 0.62 9.84 -12.32
C ILE A 84 1.94 9.49 -12.98
N GLN A 85 1.93 8.61 -14.00
CA GLN A 85 3.15 8.25 -14.74
C GLN A 85 3.83 9.47 -15.35
N GLU A 86 3.08 10.40 -15.93
CA GLU A 86 3.65 11.65 -16.45
C GLU A 86 4.19 12.54 -15.33
N ALA A 87 3.42 12.72 -14.25
CA ALA A 87 3.80 13.51 -13.09
C ALA A 87 5.08 13.00 -12.40
N THR A 88 5.32 11.68 -12.38
CA THR A 88 6.51 11.09 -11.73
C THR A 88 7.83 11.63 -12.30
N LYS A 89 7.84 12.10 -13.56
CA LYS A 89 9.02 12.72 -14.19
C LYS A 89 9.44 14.01 -13.48
N HIS A 90 8.49 14.70 -12.85
CA HIS A 90 8.66 15.96 -12.13
C HIS A 90 8.81 15.78 -10.61
N LEU A 91 8.49 14.59 -10.09
CA LEU A 91 8.50 14.29 -8.65
C LEU A 91 9.83 13.68 -8.19
N LYS A 92 10.96 14.16 -8.71
CA LYS A 92 12.28 13.66 -8.30
C LYS A 92 12.72 14.39 -7.04
N VAL A 93 12.81 13.66 -5.93
CA VAL A 93 13.41 14.14 -4.69
C VAL A 93 14.82 13.59 -4.54
N SER A 94 15.67 14.35 -3.87
CA SER A 94 17.05 14.00 -3.59
C SER A 94 17.50 14.65 -2.29
N ARG A 95 18.76 14.43 -1.88
CA ARG A 95 19.36 15.18 -0.77
C ARG A 95 19.29 16.71 -0.96
N GLU A 96 19.57 17.20 -2.17
CA GLU A 96 19.61 18.63 -2.49
C GLU A 96 18.21 19.22 -2.67
N ASN A 97 17.28 18.41 -3.19
CA ASN A 97 15.89 18.78 -3.43
C ASN A 97 14.99 17.81 -2.66
N PRO A 98 14.84 17.98 -1.33
CA PRO A 98 14.18 16.99 -0.47
C PRO A 98 12.67 16.93 -0.68
N LYS A 99 12.07 17.92 -1.32
CA LYS A 99 10.63 18.00 -1.57
C LYS A 99 10.35 18.28 -3.03
N ALA A 100 9.40 17.55 -3.59
CA ALA A 100 8.86 17.79 -4.93
C ALA A 100 7.34 17.70 -4.88
N GLU A 101 6.68 18.59 -5.61
CA GLU A 101 5.22 18.63 -5.70
C GLU A 101 4.80 18.76 -7.16
N TYR A 102 3.65 18.19 -7.49
CA TYR A 102 3.04 18.30 -8.81
C TYR A 102 1.55 18.59 -8.63
N THR A 103 1.07 19.63 -9.30
CA THR A 103 -0.35 20.01 -9.32
C THR A 103 -0.92 19.65 -10.69
N PHE A 104 -1.98 18.86 -10.69
CA PHE A 104 -2.68 18.42 -11.89
C PHE A 104 -3.65 19.50 -12.41
N ASP A 105 -4.18 19.31 -13.61
CA ASP A 105 -5.10 20.26 -14.25
C ASP A 105 -6.38 20.47 -13.43
N ASP A 106 -6.87 19.44 -12.74
CA ASP A 106 -8.01 19.57 -11.83
C ASP A 106 -7.67 20.18 -10.45
N GLY A 107 -6.41 20.50 -10.21
CA GLY A 107 -5.89 21.10 -8.98
C GLY A 107 -5.59 20.10 -7.86
N SER A 108 -5.82 18.80 -8.06
CA SER A 108 -5.30 17.77 -7.16
C SER A 108 -3.77 17.74 -7.19
N LYS A 109 -3.15 17.18 -6.14
CA LYS A 109 -1.69 17.23 -5.95
C LYS A 109 -1.09 15.88 -5.56
N ILE A 110 0.18 15.69 -5.92
CA ILE A 110 1.08 14.71 -5.30
C ILE A 110 2.22 15.46 -4.63
N ILE A 111 2.60 15.03 -3.43
CA ILE A 111 3.73 15.58 -2.68
C ILE A 111 4.63 14.43 -2.27
N ARG A 112 5.89 14.51 -2.68
CA ARG A 112 6.95 13.60 -2.28
C ARG A 112 7.98 14.36 -1.46
N GLU A 113 8.41 13.76 -0.36
CA GLU A 113 9.28 14.43 0.59
C GLU A 113 10.26 13.45 1.26
N ILE A 114 11.48 13.94 1.50
CA ILE A 114 12.47 13.33 2.38
C ILE A 114 12.84 14.36 3.44
N ILE A 115 12.45 14.11 4.68
CA ILE A 115 12.72 15.00 5.80
C ILE A 115 13.98 14.49 6.50
N VAL A 116 15.03 15.31 6.60
CA VAL A 116 16.21 14.98 7.41
C VAL A 116 15.89 15.34 8.87
N GLU A 117 15.66 14.32 9.70
CA GLU A 117 15.37 14.51 11.13
C GLU A 117 16.62 14.78 11.95
N LYS A 118 17.74 14.17 11.54
CA LYS A 118 19.04 14.28 12.21
C LYS A 118 20.16 14.03 11.19
N GLU A 119 21.19 14.85 11.23
CA GLU A 119 22.45 14.66 10.49
C GLU A 119 23.61 14.75 11.49
N GLU A 120 24.49 13.74 11.49
CA GLU A 120 25.70 13.70 12.29
C GLU A 120 26.90 13.39 11.41
N ILE A 121 28.00 14.10 11.61
CA ILE A 121 29.26 13.86 10.89
C ILE A 121 30.24 13.22 11.85
N THR A 122 30.66 11.99 11.55
CA THR A 122 31.66 11.27 12.34
C THR A 122 33.05 11.91 12.16
N PRO A 123 34.00 11.71 13.11
CA PRO A 123 35.38 12.18 12.94
C PRO A 123 36.08 11.67 11.67
N SER A 124 35.61 10.54 11.12
CA SER A 124 36.07 9.95 9.87
C SER A 124 35.34 10.47 8.62
N GLY A 125 34.56 11.56 8.72
CA GLY A 125 33.89 12.19 7.59
C GLY A 125 32.60 11.51 7.10
N VAL A 126 32.23 10.35 7.68
CA VAL A 126 30.96 9.67 7.35
C VAL A 126 29.78 10.48 7.88
N ILE A 127 28.78 10.70 7.04
CA ILE A 127 27.54 11.40 7.37
C ILE A 127 26.48 10.36 7.72
N GLU A 128 25.98 10.39 8.95
CA GLU A 128 24.85 9.59 9.41
C GLU A 128 23.58 10.43 9.39
N ASN A 129 22.60 10.03 8.58
CA ASN A 129 21.30 10.69 8.50
C ASN A 129 20.20 9.78 9.05
N THR A 130 19.34 10.36 9.90
CA THR A 130 18.01 9.82 10.15
C THR A 130 17.03 10.61 9.30
N ILE A 131 16.35 9.93 8.39
CA ILE A 131 15.41 10.55 7.44
C ILE A 131 14.02 9.94 7.57
N THR A 132 12.99 10.74 7.28
CA THR A 132 11.63 10.28 7.03
C THR A 132 11.34 10.40 5.54
N VAL A 133 10.97 9.28 4.93
CA VAL A 133 10.58 9.18 3.53
C VAL A 133 9.07 9.21 3.47
N LYS A 134 8.49 10.11 2.68
CA LYS A 134 7.03 10.31 2.58
C LYS A 134 6.60 10.51 1.13
N ASP A 135 5.52 9.83 0.75
CA ASP A 135 4.87 10.02 -0.54
C ASP A 135 3.38 9.74 -0.42
N GLY A 136 2.59 10.33 -1.31
CA GLY A 136 1.19 10.01 -1.44
C GLY A 136 0.38 10.99 -2.27
N THR A 137 -0.81 10.51 -2.61
CA THR A 137 -1.87 11.24 -3.28
C THR A 137 -2.86 11.81 -2.24
N THR A 138 -4.06 12.13 -2.70
CA THR A 138 -5.16 12.55 -1.84
C THR A 138 -5.77 11.36 -1.07
N PHE A 139 -5.78 10.15 -1.60
CA PHE A 139 -6.39 9.00 -0.92
C PHE A 139 -5.41 8.06 -0.23
N ILE A 140 -4.17 8.00 -0.70
CA ILE A 140 -3.15 7.09 -0.16
C ILE A 140 -1.91 7.88 0.20
N THR A 141 -1.41 7.70 1.42
CA THR A 141 -0.08 8.17 1.82
C THR A 141 0.66 7.06 2.51
N ALA A 142 1.97 7.01 2.31
CA ALA A 142 2.83 6.20 3.16
C ALA A 142 4.09 6.97 3.55
N GLU A 143 4.59 6.66 4.74
CA GLU A 143 5.86 7.16 5.22
C GLU A 143 6.58 6.11 6.05
N TYR A 144 7.91 6.19 6.13
CA TYR A 144 8.72 5.43 7.08
C TYR A 144 10.03 6.15 7.37
N LYS A 145 10.69 5.77 8.46
CA LYS A 145 12.00 6.29 8.85
C LYS A 145 13.12 5.37 8.41
N ALA A 146 14.26 5.97 8.06
CA ALA A 146 15.47 5.25 7.72
C ALA A 146 16.70 5.89 8.38
N LYS A 147 17.64 5.05 8.81
CA LYS A 147 18.99 5.46 9.20
C LYS A 147 19.94 5.08 8.09
N ILE A 148 20.66 6.06 7.55
CA ILE A 148 21.55 5.88 6.41
C ILE A 148 22.95 6.40 6.74
N LEU A 149 23.95 5.78 6.14
CA LEU A 149 25.34 6.26 6.15
C LEU A 149 25.72 6.67 4.74
N LEU A 150 26.18 7.91 4.59
CA LEU A 150 26.78 8.44 3.38
C LEU A 150 28.27 8.57 3.61
N ASN A 151 29.06 7.78 2.88
CA ASN A 151 30.49 7.79 3.02
C ASN A 151 31.10 8.69 1.93
N THR A 152 31.84 9.73 2.35
CA THR A 152 32.49 10.69 1.45
C THR A 152 33.79 10.16 0.87
N ASP A 153 34.43 9.21 1.57
CA ASP A 153 35.78 8.74 1.29
C ASP A 153 35.79 7.37 0.60
N TYR A 154 34.71 6.60 0.76
CA TYR A 154 34.48 5.32 0.09
C TYR A 154 33.09 5.30 -0.55
N THR A 155 33.00 4.85 -1.80
CA THR A 155 31.77 4.79 -2.60
C THR A 155 30.82 3.66 -2.17
N ALA A 156 30.60 3.49 -0.86
CA ALA A 156 29.77 2.43 -0.31
C ALA A 156 28.86 2.99 0.78
N SER A 157 27.76 3.62 0.35
CA SER A 157 26.72 4.10 1.26
C SER A 157 25.78 2.96 1.66
N SER A 158 25.16 3.09 2.83
CA SER A 158 24.38 2.01 3.44
C SER A 158 23.09 2.50 4.06
N ILE A 159 22.11 1.60 4.13
CA ILE A 159 20.90 1.72 4.95
C ILE A 159 21.08 0.78 6.13
N LEU A 160 21.17 1.34 7.33
CA LEU A 160 21.41 0.57 8.56
C LEU A 160 20.13 0.02 9.15
N ASN A 161 19.06 0.80 9.10
CA ASN A 161 17.78 0.45 9.71
C ASN A 161 16.63 1.17 9.02
N VAL A 162 15.44 0.57 9.08
CA VAL A 162 14.16 1.18 8.68
C VAL A 162 13.08 0.86 9.71
N TRP A 163 12.22 1.82 10.06
CA TRP A 163 11.23 1.67 11.13
C TRP A 163 10.11 2.73 11.05
N ASP A 164 9.11 2.64 11.94
CA ASP A 164 8.01 3.60 12.10
C ASP A 164 7.29 3.88 10.77
N ASP A 165 6.93 2.81 10.06
CA ASP A 165 6.09 2.93 8.88
C ASP A 165 4.65 3.30 9.25
N ARG A 166 4.05 4.15 8.42
CA ARG A 166 2.67 4.61 8.55
C ARG A 166 2.04 4.64 7.18
N ILE A 167 0.88 4.00 7.07
CA ILE A 167 0.07 3.98 5.85
C ILE A 167 -1.29 4.55 6.20
N THR A 168 -1.75 5.51 5.39
CA THR A 168 -3.10 6.05 5.46
C THR A 168 -3.80 5.77 4.16
N VAL A 169 -4.98 5.15 4.24
CA VAL A 169 -5.90 4.96 3.12
C VAL A 169 -7.23 5.59 3.50
N ILE A 170 -7.59 6.69 2.84
CA ILE A 170 -8.83 7.41 3.14
C ILE A 170 -10.02 6.69 2.50
N SER A 171 -11.07 6.46 3.27
CA SER A 171 -12.28 5.71 2.83
C SER A 171 -11.94 4.30 2.32
N GLY A 172 -11.02 3.63 3.01
CA GLY A 172 -10.52 2.32 2.64
C GLY A 172 -9.64 1.72 3.73
N ASP A 173 -8.95 0.64 3.36
CA ASP A 173 -8.05 -0.10 4.24
C ASP A 173 -6.80 -0.53 3.47
N PHE A 174 -5.78 -0.95 4.20
CA PHE A 174 -4.59 -1.60 3.65
C PHE A 174 -4.35 -2.96 4.31
N SER A 175 -3.54 -3.79 3.67
CA SER A 175 -3.14 -5.10 4.19
C SER A 175 -1.78 -5.51 3.66
N ASN A 176 -1.21 -6.57 4.23
CA ASN A 176 0.07 -7.13 3.83
C ASN A 176 1.20 -6.08 3.82
N GLU A 177 1.27 -5.21 4.84
CA GLU A 177 2.38 -4.28 4.93
C GLU A 177 3.68 -5.02 5.22
N VAL A 178 4.73 -4.62 4.51
CA VAL A 178 6.08 -5.16 4.67
C VAL A 178 7.07 -4.01 4.48
N LEU A 179 7.71 -3.60 5.57
CA LEU A 179 8.87 -2.72 5.55
C LEU A 179 10.15 -3.55 5.68
N ARG A 180 11.09 -3.41 4.73
CA ARG A 180 12.40 -4.07 4.83
C ARG A 180 13.50 -3.38 4.04
N ILE A 181 14.73 -3.65 4.46
CA ILE A 181 15.93 -3.40 3.67
C ILE A 181 16.08 -4.55 2.66
N ILE A 182 16.14 -4.20 1.37
CA ILE A 182 16.33 -5.16 0.27
C ILE A 182 17.82 -5.33 -0.03
N SER A 183 18.58 -4.24 -0.03
CA SER A 183 20.03 -4.24 -0.17
C SER A 183 20.62 -3.27 0.86
N PRO A 184 21.35 -3.74 1.89
CA PRO A 184 21.81 -2.88 2.97
C PRO A 184 22.95 -1.94 2.55
N THR A 185 23.77 -2.32 1.57
CA THR A 185 24.97 -1.58 1.18
C THR A 185 25.04 -1.46 -0.33
N GLN A 186 25.46 -0.30 -0.81
CA GLN A 186 25.75 -0.04 -2.22
C GLN A 186 26.81 -1.01 -2.75
N GLN A 187 26.61 -1.51 -3.97
CA GLN A 187 27.54 -2.38 -4.67
C GLN A 187 27.84 -1.80 -6.05
N GLY A 188 28.96 -1.08 -6.18
CA GLY A 188 29.31 -0.37 -7.40
C GLY A 188 28.24 0.66 -7.77
N ILE A 189 27.60 0.48 -8.92
CA ILE A 189 26.51 1.36 -9.39
C ILE A 189 25.15 1.06 -8.75
N THR A 190 25.01 -0.11 -8.10
CA THR A 190 23.75 -0.56 -7.49
C THR A 190 23.59 0.08 -6.12
N PRO A 191 22.55 0.91 -5.89
CA PRO A 191 22.33 1.58 -4.62
C PRO A 191 21.98 0.60 -3.49
N ALA A 192 22.21 1.01 -2.25
CA ALA A 192 21.49 0.43 -1.12
C ALA A 192 19.99 0.77 -1.27
N HIS A 193 19.11 -0.14 -0.84
CA HIS A 193 17.69 -0.11 -1.18
C HIS A 193 16.84 -0.63 -0.02
N ALA A 194 15.80 0.14 0.34
CA ALA A 194 14.73 -0.28 1.24
C ALA A 194 13.36 0.00 0.63
N ARG A 195 12.36 -0.79 1.05
CA ARG A 195 10.99 -0.72 0.51
C ARG A 195 9.97 -0.94 1.61
N LEU A 196 8.93 -0.09 1.58
CA LEU A 196 7.63 -0.34 2.18
C LEU A 196 6.67 -0.79 1.07
N SER A 197 6.06 -1.96 1.22
CA SER A 197 5.06 -2.47 0.29
C SER A 197 3.76 -2.81 1.02
N PHE A 198 2.62 -2.49 0.43
CA PHE A 198 1.31 -2.83 0.99
C PHE A 198 0.27 -2.96 -0.11
N LYS A 199 -0.76 -3.76 0.16
CA LYS A 199 -1.98 -3.79 -0.66
C LYS A 199 -2.93 -2.74 -0.14
N TYR A 200 -3.58 -2.01 -1.03
CA TYR A 200 -4.60 -1.04 -0.65
C TYR A 200 -5.94 -1.40 -1.28
N GLN A 201 -7.01 -1.02 -0.61
CA GLN A 201 -8.33 -0.90 -1.20
C GLN A 201 -8.99 0.37 -0.69
N TYR A 202 -9.62 1.15 -1.56
CA TYR A 202 -10.42 2.29 -1.13
C TYR A 202 -11.61 2.53 -2.05
N LYS A 203 -12.63 3.19 -1.50
CA LYS A 203 -13.85 3.56 -2.22
C LYS A 203 -14.22 4.99 -1.87
N ALA A 204 -14.22 5.87 -2.88
CA ALA A 204 -14.80 7.20 -2.80
C ALA A 204 -16.23 7.19 -3.38
N LEU A 205 -17.00 8.26 -3.16
CA LEU A 205 -18.40 8.35 -3.65
C LEU A 205 -18.40 8.15 -5.16
N GLY A 206 -19.38 7.41 -5.67
CA GLY A 206 -19.51 7.15 -7.10
C GLY A 206 -18.34 6.38 -7.77
N TRP A 207 -17.26 6.03 -7.06
CA TRP A 207 -16.17 5.23 -7.61
C TRP A 207 -16.40 3.74 -7.34
N GLU A 208 -15.93 2.92 -8.28
CA GLU A 208 -15.69 1.51 -8.02
C GLU A 208 -14.57 1.34 -6.98
N VAL A 209 -14.57 0.22 -6.28
CA VAL A 209 -13.50 -0.11 -5.34
C VAL A 209 -12.18 -0.17 -6.09
N ARG A 210 -11.23 0.70 -5.71
CA ARG A 210 -9.87 0.69 -6.25
C ARG A 210 -9.04 -0.23 -5.38
N THR A 211 -8.33 -1.15 -6.00
CA THR A 211 -7.38 -2.04 -5.31
C THR A 211 -6.06 -2.08 -6.07
N GLY A 212 -4.97 -2.30 -5.36
CA GLY A 212 -3.65 -2.38 -5.97
C GLY A 212 -2.56 -2.72 -4.95
N THR A 213 -1.31 -2.66 -5.38
CA THR A 213 -0.15 -2.81 -4.50
C THR A 213 0.73 -1.59 -4.64
N ALA A 214 0.96 -0.86 -3.56
CA ALA A 214 1.84 0.30 -3.58
C ALA A 214 3.24 -0.06 -3.07
N TRP A 215 4.26 0.58 -3.63
CA TRP A 215 5.64 0.49 -3.15
C TRP A 215 6.21 1.90 -2.93
N LEU A 216 6.70 2.17 -1.72
CA LEU A 216 7.51 3.34 -1.38
C LEU A 216 8.96 2.90 -1.16
N GLU A 217 9.86 3.37 -2.01
CA GLU A 217 11.25 2.94 -2.05
C GLU A 217 12.21 4.06 -1.69
N LEU A 218 13.29 3.71 -0.99
CA LEU A 218 14.44 4.57 -0.72
C LEU A 218 15.67 3.94 -1.33
N PHE A 219 16.43 4.75 -2.06
CA PHE A 219 17.71 4.38 -2.63
C PHE A 219 18.80 5.30 -2.09
N VAL A 220 19.95 4.71 -1.76
CA VAL A 220 21.12 5.45 -1.26
C VAL A 220 22.34 5.06 -2.08
N ARG A 221 23.03 6.05 -2.64
CA ARG A 221 24.25 5.86 -3.43
C ARG A 221 25.19 7.04 -3.27
N ASP A 222 26.45 6.76 -2.97
CA ASP A 222 27.48 7.76 -2.74
C ASP A 222 26.96 8.78 -1.70
N THR A 223 27.08 10.08 -1.95
CA THR A 223 26.59 11.12 -1.04
C THR A 223 25.14 11.53 -1.28
N ASN A 224 24.38 10.75 -2.06
CA ASN A 224 23.01 11.07 -2.46
C ASN A 224 22.01 9.96 -2.05
N TYR A 225 20.75 10.33 -1.97
CA TYR A 225 19.62 9.45 -1.74
C TYR A 225 18.39 9.99 -2.44
N TRP A 226 17.49 9.11 -2.88
CA TRP A 226 16.25 9.47 -3.57
C TRP A 226 15.17 8.45 -3.29
N THR A 227 13.92 8.78 -3.62
CA THR A 227 12.78 7.89 -3.43
C THR A 227 12.03 7.63 -4.72
N SER A 228 11.26 6.55 -4.71
CA SER A 228 10.36 6.17 -5.80
C SER A 228 9.03 5.69 -5.22
N TRP A 229 7.96 5.94 -5.97
CA TRP A 229 6.62 5.43 -5.69
C TRP A 229 6.04 4.77 -6.92
N SER A 230 5.32 3.66 -6.70
CA SER A 230 4.67 2.89 -7.76
C SER A 230 3.42 2.18 -7.25
N TYR A 231 2.51 1.90 -8.18
CA TYR A 231 1.22 1.23 -8.02
C TYR A 231 1.17 -0.09 -8.80
#